data_AF-A0A948IQY7-F1
#
_entry.id   AF-A0A948IQY7-F1
#
_cell.length_a   1.000
_cell.length_b   1.000
_cell.length_c   1.000
_cell.angle_alpha   90.00
_cell.angle_beta   90.00
_cell.angle_gamma   90.00
#
_symmetry.space_group_name_H-M   'P 1'
#
loop_
_entity.id
_entity.type
_entity.pdbx_description
1 polymer ?
#
loop_
_entity_poly.entity_id
_entity_poly.type
_entity_poly.pdbx_seq_one_letter_code
_entity_poly.pdbx_strand_id
1 'polypeptide(L)'
;MAALFSTVAAPALAAVTFVPVNIDVSIAPFTYDFGGGSALTFDNNTSGFASELGVQTTGSAQVFSVFGTPSLFQPFAETLFPSQQLGAFASFATSTPVNFSLSSGSIGFKFTLADGDHFGIAQTDGSLIGALYIQGTPGADIDLGSPSGGAVPEPSTWALLIVGFGLTGGVLRRGRRESLALA
;
A
#
# COMPACT_ATOMS: atom_id res chain seq x y z
N MET A 1 -3.14 -60.76 -1.07
CA MET A 1 -4.08 -59.64 -1.24
C MET A 1 -3.46 -58.45 -0.50
N ALA A 2 -2.78 -57.54 -1.21
CA ALA A 2 -2.05 -56.43 -0.59
C ALA A 2 -2.96 -55.19 -0.54
N ALA A 3 -3.18 -54.64 0.65
CA ALA A 3 -3.97 -53.43 0.84
C ALA A 3 -3.12 -52.21 0.47
N LEU A 4 -3.54 -51.50 -0.59
CA LEU A 4 -2.93 -50.24 -1.01
C LEU A 4 -3.46 -49.12 -0.10
N PHE A 5 -2.64 -48.66 0.85
CA PHE A 5 -2.96 -47.50 1.67
C PHE A 5 -2.69 -46.22 0.86
N SER A 6 -3.76 -45.57 0.41
CA SER A 6 -3.72 -44.22 -0.14
C SER A 6 -3.50 -43.21 0.99
N THR A 7 -2.31 -42.63 1.09
CA THR A 7 -2.06 -41.48 1.95
C THR A 7 -2.74 -40.25 1.35
N VAL A 8 -3.84 -39.80 1.93
CA VAL A 8 -4.46 -38.52 1.58
C VAL A 8 -3.49 -37.42 2.00
N ALA A 9 -3.04 -36.61 1.06
CA ALA A 9 -2.20 -35.46 1.34
C ALA A 9 -2.96 -34.49 2.27
N ALA A 10 -2.34 -34.08 3.37
CA ALA A 10 -2.91 -33.06 4.23
C ALA A 10 -3.07 -31.74 3.44
N PRO A 11 -4.17 -31.00 3.62
CA PRO A 11 -4.33 -29.71 2.97
C PRO A 11 -3.19 -28.78 3.40
N ALA A 12 -2.50 -28.19 2.43
CA ALA A 12 -1.48 -27.18 2.71
C ALA A 12 -2.17 -25.96 3.34
N LEU A 13 -1.77 -25.60 4.57
CA LEU A 13 -2.30 -24.44 5.29
C LEU A 13 -1.80 -23.17 4.63
N ALA A 14 -2.67 -22.34 4.03
CA ALA A 14 -2.30 -21.06 3.42
C ALA A 14 -1.36 -20.22 4.31
N ALA A 15 -0.28 -19.71 3.73
CA ALA A 15 0.65 -18.82 4.44
C ALA A 15 0.05 -17.41 4.47
N VAL A 16 0.32 -16.65 5.53
CA VAL A 16 -0.03 -15.21 5.58
C VAL A 16 1.24 -14.42 5.42
N THR A 17 1.32 -13.62 4.36
CA THR A 17 2.44 -12.73 4.11
C THR A 17 2.18 -11.38 4.76
N PHE A 18 3.15 -10.90 5.53
CA PHE A 18 3.08 -9.61 6.23
C PHE A 18 3.95 -8.58 5.53
N VAL A 19 3.35 -7.44 5.17
CA VAL A 19 4.03 -6.30 4.57
C VAL A 19 3.97 -5.14 5.55
N PRO A 20 5.07 -4.81 6.27
CA PRO A 20 5.12 -3.60 7.08
C PRO A 20 5.19 -2.40 6.14
N VAL A 21 4.23 -1.48 6.27
CA VAL A 21 4.17 -0.30 5.40
C VAL A 21 4.51 0.95 6.18
N ASN A 22 3.91 1.18 7.36
CA ASN A 22 4.07 2.41 8.14
C ASN A 22 4.15 3.68 7.26
N ILE A 23 3.27 3.76 6.25
CA ILE A 23 3.23 4.84 5.26
C ILE A 23 2.11 5.79 5.61
N ASP A 24 2.44 7.07 5.74
CA ASP A 24 1.45 8.13 5.89
C ASP A 24 1.02 8.63 4.51
N VAL A 25 -0.19 8.26 4.09
CA VAL A 25 -0.70 8.65 2.77
C VAL A 25 -1.18 10.10 2.69
N SER A 26 -1.15 10.83 3.81
CA SER A 26 -1.34 12.29 3.80
C SER A 26 -0.24 13.04 3.05
N ILE A 27 0.94 12.42 2.94
CA ILE A 27 2.12 13.00 2.27
C ILE A 27 2.13 12.62 0.79
N ALA A 28 1.91 11.34 0.49
CA ALA A 28 1.89 10.81 -0.87
C ALA A 28 1.00 9.56 -0.96
N PRO A 29 0.29 9.34 -2.08
CA PRO A 29 -0.42 8.09 -2.30
C PRO A 29 0.50 6.88 -2.20
N PHE A 30 -0.01 5.80 -1.62
CA PHE A 30 0.64 4.50 -1.57
C PHE A 30 -0.07 3.52 -2.50
N THR A 31 0.64 2.97 -3.49
CA THR A 31 0.10 1.94 -4.37
C THR A 31 0.78 0.61 -4.06
N TYR A 32 -0.03 -0.42 -3.87
CA TYR A 32 0.40 -1.80 -3.81
C TYR A 32 -0.08 -2.54 -5.07
N ASP A 33 0.87 -3.02 -5.87
CA ASP A 33 0.59 -3.82 -7.06
C ASP A 33 0.64 -5.31 -6.70
N PHE A 34 -0.47 -6.02 -6.92
CA PHE A 34 -0.56 -7.46 -6.68
C PHE A 34 -0.04 -8.29 -7.86
N GLY A 35 0.28 -7.64 -8.99
CA GLY A 35 0.57 -8.29 -10.26
C GLY A 35 -0.67 -8.48 -11.14
N GLY A 36 -0.47 -8.87 -12.39
CA GLY A 36 -1.57 -9.09 -13.35
C GLY A 36 -2.37 -7.81 -13.66
N GLY A 37 -1.81 -6.63 -13.42
CA GLY A 37 -2.48 -5.34 -13.59
C GLY A 37 -3.51 -5.03 -12.49
N SER A 38 -3.49 -5.77 -11.38
CA SER A 38 -4.38 -5.55 -10.24
C SER A 38 -3.63 -4.81 -9.14
N ALA A 39 -4.05 -3.59 -8.81
CA ALA A 39 -3.41 -2.81 -7.76
C ALA A 39 -4.43 -2.11 -6.85
N LEU A 40 -4.01 -1.84 -5.62
CA LEU A 40 -4.74 -1.07 -4.61
C LEU A 40 -3.94 0.19 -4.29
N THR A 41 -4.53 1.35 -4.52
CA THR A 41 -3.94 2.64 -4.17
C THR A 41 -4.70 3.24 -3.00
N PHE A 42 -3.96 3.63 -1.98
CA PHE A 42 -4.43 4.39 -0.85
C PHE A 42 -3.93 5.82 -0.97
N ASP A 43 -4.78 6.79 -0.70
CA ASP A 43 -4.40 8.19 -0.75
C ASP A 43 -5.11 9.00 0.33
N ASN A 44 -4.76 10.28 0.41
CA ASN A 44 -5.51 11.21 1.25
C ASN A 44 -6.66 11.80 0.44
N ASN A 45 -7.87 11.36 0.73
CA ASN A 45 -9.06 11.84 0.06
C ASN A 45 -9.61 13.06 0.79
N THR A 46 -9.53 14.22 0.13
CA THR A 46 -9.97 15.50 0.69
C THR A 46 -11.41 15.86 0.35
N SER A 47 -12.17 14.95 -0.26
CA SER A 47 -13.54 15.24 -0.71
C SER A 47 -14.61 15.08 0.38
N GLY A 48 -14.24 14.59 1.58
CA GLY A 48 -15.12 14.35 2.72
C GLY A 48 -15.06 15.43 3.83
N PHE A 49 -15.84 15.21 4.89
CA PHE A 49 -15.90 16.10 6.08
C PHE A 49 -14.66 16.00 6.98
N ALA A 50 -13.79 15.02 6.74
CA ALA A 50 -12.47 14.89 7.34
C ALA A 50 -11.46 14.45 6.26
N SER A 51 -10.16 14.66 6.53
CA SER A 51 -9.08 14.07 5.74
C SER A 51 -9.16 12.55 5.90
N GLU A 52 -9.87 11.90 4.98
CA GLU A 52 -10.17 10.47 5.07
C GLU A 52 -9.21 9.69 4.19
N LEU A 53 -8.96 8.44 4.59
CA LEU A 53 -8.22 7.51 3.74
C LEU A 53 -9.05 7.24 2.49
N GLY A 54 -8.51 7.53 1.31
CA GLY A 54 -9.11 7.14 0.05
C GLY A 54 -8.56 5.82 -0.45
N VAL A 55 -9.37 5.12 -1.23
CA VAL A 55 -9.01 3.89 -1.91
C VAL A 55 -9.38 3.96 -3.38
N GLN A 56 -8.46 3.55 -4.23
CA GLN A 56 -8.65 3.32 -5.65
C GLN A 56 -8.15 1.89 -5.98
N THR A 57 -8.83 1.22 -6.90
CA THR A 57 -8.44 -0.10 -7.39
C THR A 57 -8.27 -0.12 -8.90
N THR A 58 -7.42 -1.02 -9.38
CA THR A 58 -7.22 -1.31 -10.80
C THR A 58 -7.28 -2.82 -11.05
N GLY A 59 -7.51 -3.21 -12.31
CA GLY A 59 -7.58 -4.61 -12.70
C GLY A 59 -8.70 -5.36 -11.97
N SER A 60 -8.35 -6.47 -11.33
CA SER A 60 -9.28 -7.32 -10.57
C SER A 60 -9.38 -6.95 -9.08
N ALA A 61 -8.62 -5.95 -8.62
CA ALA A 61 -8.60 -5.58 -7.21
C ALA A 61 -9.93 -4.97 -6.77
N GLN A 62 -10.43 -5.44 -5.63
CA GLN A 62 -11.67 -5.03 -5.00
C GLN A 62 -11.46 -4.90 -3.50
N VAL A 63 -12.25 -4.05 -2.83
CA VAL A 63 -12.16 -3.81 -1.38
C VAL A 63 -13.49 -4.00 -0.67
N PHE A 64 -13.41 -4.26 0.64
CA PHE A 64 -14.51 -4.46 1.56
C PHE A 64 -14.15 -3.83 2.93
N SER A 65 -15.13 -3.24 3.63
CA SER A 65 -14.93 -2.72 4.99
C SER A 65 -15.78 -3.51 6.00
N VAL A 66 -15.15 -3.96 7.10
CA VAL A 66 -15.77 -4.86 8.10
C VAL A 66 -16.70 -4.12 9.07
N PHE A 67 -16.48 -2.81 9.31
CA PHE A 67 -17.22 -2.03 10.33
C PHE A 67 -18.38 -1.18 9.77
N GLY A 68 -18.94 -1.62 8.65
CA GLY A 68 -20.04 -0.95 7.96
C GLY A 68 -19.80 -0.97 6.46
N THR A 69 -20.87 -0.94 5.67
CA THR A 69 -20.76 -0.63 4.24
C THR A 69 -19.83 0.58 4.07
N PRO A 70 -18.94 0.64 3.06
CA PRO A 70 -18.47 1.93 2.61
C PRO A 70 -19.72 2.75 2.30
N SER A 71 -20.09 3.68 3.19
CA SER A 71 -21.44 4.22 3.22
C SER A 71 -21.69 4.98 1.92
N LEU A 72 -22.62 4.44 1.12
CA LEU A 72 -23.33 5.07 0.01
C LEU A 72 -22.45 5.80 -1.02
N PHE A 73 -21.90 5.04 -1.96
CA PHE A 73 -21.77 5.51 -3.33
C PHE A 73 -23.15 5.59 -3.98
N GLN A 74 -23.88 6.71 -3.90
CA GLN A 74 -24.88 7.07 -4.90
C GLN A 74 -25.25 8.57 -4.81
N PRO A 75 -25.35 9.30 -5.93
CA PRO A 75 -26.39 10.29 -6.08
C PRO A 75 -27.61 9.59 -6.69
N PHE A 76 -28.53 9.14 -5.83
CA PHE A 76 -29.90 8.68 -6.14
C PHE A 76 -30.07 7.40 -6.99
N ALA A 77 -30.35 6.26 -6.37
CA ALA A 77 -31.51 5.39 -6.61
C ALA A 77 -31.41 4.08 -5.80
N GLU A 78 -32.15 4.06 -4.69
CA GLU A 78 -32.79 2.90 -4.05
C GLU A 78 -32.18 1.50 -4.29
N THR A 79 -31.42 1.00 -3.30
CA THR A 79 -31.73 -0.31 -2.68
C THR A 79 -31.05 -0.40 -1.31
N LEU A 80 -31.80 -0.12 -0.24
CA LEU A 80 -31.45 -0.54 1.12
C LEU A 80 -31.74 -2.05 1.24
N PHE A 81 -30.70 -2.86 1.03
CA PHE A 81 -30.55 -4.29 1.32
C PHE A 81 -31.76 -5.22 1.11
N PRO A 82 -31.83 -5.98 0.00
CA PRO A 82 -32.49 -7.28 0.01
C PRO A 82 -31.51 -8.34 0.56
N SER A 83 -31.59 -8.59 1.87
CA SER A 83 -31.29 -9.86 2.58
C SER A 83 -30.05 -10.75 2.29
N GLN A 84 -29.08 -10.42 1.42
CA GLN A 84 -27.75 -11.06 1.28
C GLN A 84 -26.78 -10.01 0.68
N GLN A 85 -25.66 -9.56 1.24
CA GLN A 85 -24.60 -10.16 2.04
C GLN A 85 -23.89 -9.05 2.86
N LEU A 86 -23.56 -9.31 4.12
CA LEU A 86 -22.30 -8.77 4.65
C LEU A 86 -21.17 -9.34 3.80
N GLY A 87 -20.26 -8.51 3.24
CA GLY A 87 -19.09 -9.03 2.51
C GLY A 87 -19.06 -8.86 0.98
N ALA A 88 -19.72 -7.85 0.40
CA ALA A 88 -19.55 -7.55 -1.02
C ALA A 88 -18.26 -6.73 -1.26
N PHE A 89 -17.33 -7.31 -2.02
CA PHE A 89 -16.15 -6.60 -2.52
C PHE A 89 -16.51 -5.68 -3.68
N ALA A 90 -15.96 -4.47 -3.71
CA ALA A 90 -16.22 -3.46 -4.75
C ALA A 90 -14.92 -2.89 -5.35
N SER A 91 -14.96 -2.52 -6.63
CA SER A 91 -13.83 -1.87 -7.33
C SER A 91 -14.06 -0.37 -7.49
N PHE A 92 -13.00 0.43 -7.37
CA PHE A 92 -13.07 1.89 -7.41
C PHE A 92 -12.04 2.46 -8.38
N ALA A 93 -12.46 2.80 -9.61
CA ALA A 93 -11.54 3.32 -10.63
C ALA A 93 -10.92 4.69 -10.29
N THR A 94 -11.51 5.42 -9.35
CA THR A 94 -11.03 6.70 -8.81
C THR A 94 -10.98 6.64 -7.28
N SER A 95 -10.16 7.50 -6.67
CA SER A 95 -10.07 7.58 -5.20
C SER A 95 -11.44 7.79 -4.56
N THR A 96 -11.79 6.88 -3.68
CA THR A 96 -13.04 6.81 -2.95
C THR A 96 -12.78 6.93 -1.46
N PRO A 97 -13.45 7.83 -0.72
CA PRO A 97 -13.32 7.92 0.73
C PRO A 97 -13.73 6.61 1.44
N VAL A 98 -12.89 6.14 2.34
CA VAL A 98 -13.20 5.05 3.27
C VAL A 98 -13.70 5.66 4.57
N ASN A 99 -15.02 5.68 4.71
CA ASN A 99 -15.68 6.15 5.92
C ASN A 99 -15.17 5.36 7.15
N PHE A 100 -14.97 6.07 8.27
CA PHE A 100 -14.50 5.54 9.57
C PHE A 100 -12.99 5.21 9.69
N SER A 101 -12.12 5.80 8.87
CA SER A 101 -10.66 5.62 9.03
C SER A 101 -10.03 6.34 10.24
N LEU A 102 -10.80 7.13 11.01
CA LEU A 102 -10.28 8.18 11.90
C LEU A 102 -9.57 7.75 13.21
N SER A 103 -9.44 6.46 13.53
CA SER A 103 -8.73 6.06 14.76
C SER A 103 -8.05 4.70 14.74
N SER A 104 -8.60 3.73 14.01
CA SER A 104 -8.01 2.41 13.71
C SER A 104 -9.03 1.62 12.91
N GLY A 105 -8.66 1.19 11.72
CA GLY A 105 -9.54 0.52 10.78
C GLY A 105 -8.88 -0.70 10.14
N SER A 106 -9.70 -1.53 9.51
CA SER A 106 -9.23 -2.61 8.65
C SER A 106 -10.03 -2.63 7.36
N ILE A 107 -9.32 -2.67 6.24
CA ILE A 107 -9.90 -2.73 4.90
C ILE A 107 -9.57 -4.11 4.33
N GLY A 108 -10.58 -4.95 4.17
CA GLY A 108 -10.45 -6.20 3.44
C GLY A 108 -10.30 -5.93 1.94
N PHE A 109 -9.56 -6.78 1.24
CA PHE A 109 -9.45 -6.71 -0.21
C PHE A 109 -9.37 -8.10 -0.83
N LYS A 110 -9.72 -8.16 -2.11
CA LYS A 110 -9.63 -9.34 -2.96
C LYS A 110 -9.02 -8.95 -4.30
N PHE A 111 -8.23 -9.83 -4.89
CA PHE A 111 -7.73 -9.70 -6.25
C PHE A 111 -7.59 -11.08 -6.87
N THR A 112 -7.51 -11.15 -8.19
CA THR A 112 -7.43 -12.38 -8.96
C THR A 112 -6.11 -12.41 -9.73
N LEU A 113 -5.33 -13.45 -9.52
CA LEU A 113 -4.10 -13.76 -10.26
C LEU A 113 -4.31 -15.00 -11.14
N ALA A 114 -3.26 -15.43 -11.84
CA ALA A 114 -3.32 -16.60 -12.72
C ALA A 114 -3.66 -17.92 -11.99
N ASP A 115 -3.41 -17.97 -10.68
CA ASP A 115 -3.67 -19.11 -9.79
C ASP A 115 -4.99 -19.01 -9.02
N GLY A 116 -5.73 -17.90 -9.12
CA GLY A 116 -7.08 -17.75 -8.56
C GLY A 116 -7.31 -16.47 -7.76
N ASP A 117 -8.36 -16.48 -6.95
CA ASP A 117 -8.72 -15.38 -6.06
C ASP A 117 -7.88 -15.42 -4.77
N HIS A 118 -7.32 -14.26 -4.42
CA HIS A 118 -6.55 -14.02 -3.21
C HIS A 118 -7.21 -12.94 -2.37
N PHE A 119 -7.02 -13.03 -1.05
CA PHE A 119 -7.64 -12.13 -0.09
C PHE A 119 -6.59 -11.51 0.81
N GLY A 120 -6.90 -10.32 1.34
CA GLY A 120 -6.05 -9.68 2.31
C GLY A 120 -6.77 -8.62 3.12
N ILE A 121 -6.03 -8.03 4.07
CA ILE A 121 -6.50 -6.97 4.95
C ILE A 121 -5.39 -5.93 5.08
N ALA A 122 -5.74 -4.64 4.91
CA ALA A 122 -4.90 -3.52 5.25
C ALA A 122 -5.32 -2.97 6.62
N GLN A 123 -4.36 -2.78 7.52
CA GLN A 123 -4.56 -2.10 8.80
C GLN A 123 -4.23 -0.62 8.65
N THR A 124 -5.13 0.23 9.14
CA THR A 124 -5.06 1.68 8.95
C THR A 124 -5.26 2.40 10.26
N ASP A 125 -4.62 3.54 10.45
CA ASP A 125 -4.81 4.46 11.57
C ASP A 125 -4.84 5.90 11.02
N GLY A 126 -6.04 6.43 10.79
CA GLY A 126 -6.20 7.70 10.07
C GLY A 126 -5.72 7.58 8.63
N SER A 127 -4.71 8.39 8.29
CA SER A 127 -3.98 8.35 7.01
C SER A 127 -2.78 7.39 7.02
N LEU A 128 -2.48 6.73 8.14
CA LEU A 128 -1.38 5.79 8.24
C LEU A 128 -1.82 4.40 7.80
N ILE A 129 -1.03 3.75 6.96
CA ILE A 129 -1.16 2.32 6.67
C ILE A 129 -0.10 1.58 7.48
N GLY A 130 -0.53 0.88 8.52
CA GLY A 130 0.36 0.15 9.42
C GLY A 130 0.91 -1.12 8.78
N ALA A 131 0.02 -1.91 8.16
CA ALA A 131 0.36 -3.21 7.61
C ALA A 131 -0.59 -3.67 6.51
N LEU A 132 -0.10 -4.53 5.61
CA LEU A 132 -0.94 -5.38 4.77
C LEU A 132 -0.70 -6.85 5.12
N TYR A 133 -1.79 -7.61 5.23
CA TYR A 133 -1.80 -9.05 5.40
C TYR A 133 -2.42 -9.66 4.14
N ILE A 134 -1.69 -10.54 3.46
CA ILE A 134 -2.16 -11.14 2.20
C ILE A 134 -2.12 -12.66 2.35
N GLN A 135 -3.18 -13.32 1.88
CA GLN A 135 -3.20 -14.77 1.74
C GLN A 135 -2.18 -15.18 0.67
N GLY A 136 -1.27 -16.08 1.03
CA GLY A 136 -0.28 -16.66 0.15
C GLY A 136 -0.36 -18.17 0.12
N THR A 137 0.23 -18.75 -0.93
CA THR A 137 0.44 -20.19 -1.02
C THR A 137 1.65 -20.57 -0.15
N PRO A 138 1.58 -21.66 0.63
CA PRO A 138 2.68 -22.05 1.51
C PRO A 138 3.95 -22.33 0.72
N GLY A 139 5.05 -21.67 1.08
CA GLY A 139 6.33 -21.81 0.40
C GLY A 139 6.43 -21.11 -0.97
N ALA A 140 5.41 -20.35 -1.36
CA ALA A 140 5.51 -19.40 -2.46
C ALA A 140 5.67 -18.00 -1.89
N ASP A 141 6.80 -17.35 -2.21
CA ASP A 141 6.96 -15.94 -1.91
C ASP A 141 6.01 -15.14 -2.80
N ILE A 142 5.22 -14.25 -2.21
CA ILE A 142 4.53 -13.21 -2.97
C ILE A 142 5.60 -12.17 -3.29
N ASP A 143 5.98 -12.05 -4.56
CA ASP A 143 6.87 -10.97 -5.00
C ASP A 143 6.10 -9.64 -4.85
N LEU A 144 6.38 -8.93 -3.76
CA LEU A 144 5.58 -7.78 -3.34
C LEU A 144 5.83 -6.53 -4.21
N GLY A 145 6.78 -6.60 -5.16
CA GLY A 145 7.37 -5.41 -5.77
C GLY A 145 8.08 -4.56 -4.70
N SER A 146 9.25 -4.01 -5.03
CA SER A 146 9.88 -3.09 -4.08
C SER A 146 8.94 -1.88 -3.93
N PRO A 147 8.49 -1.50 -2.71
CA PRO A 147 7.64 -0.33 -2.53
C PRO A 147 8.35 0.85 -3.19
N SER A 148 7.63 1.62 -4.01
CA SER A 148 8.16 2.81 -4.69
C SER A 148 8.36 3.97 -3.71
N GLY A 149 8.91 3.68 -2.52
CA GLY A 149 9.31 4.67 -1.54
C GLY A 149 10.32 5.60 -2.19
N GLY A 150 10.01 6.90 -2.17
CA GLY A 150 10.82 7.93 -2.82
C GLY A 150 12.29 7.69 -2.55
N ALA A 151 13.04 7.43 -3.63
CA ALA A 151 14.43 7.01 -3.55
C ALA A 151 15.18 7.97 -2.64
N VAL A 152 15.61 7.48 -1.47
CA VAL A 152 16.61 8.19 -0.67
C VAL A 152 17.76 8.47 -1.63
N PRO A 153 18.21 9.73 -1.78
CA PRO A 153 19.29 10.04 -2.71
C PRO A 153 20.41 9.05 -2.48
N GLU A 154 20.76 8.33 -3.54
CA GLU A 154 21.71 7.24 -3.43
C GLU A 154 22.99 7.74 -2.74
N PRO A 155 23.77 6.87 -2.07
CA PRO A 155 25.01 7.27 -1.41
C PRO A 155 25.94 8.11 -2.30
N SER A 156 25.87 7.92 -3.63
CA SER A 156 26.54 8.72 -4.66
C SER A 156 26.10 10.19 -4.69
N THR A 157 24.81 10.48 -4.48
CA THR A 157 24.25 11.83 -4.46
C THR A 157 24.76 12.60 -3.24
N TRP A 158 24.82 11.96 -2.07
CA TRP A 158 25.41 12.56 -0.87
C TRP A 158 26.90 12.87 -1.07
N ALA A 159 27.63 11.94 -1.68
CA ALA A 159 29.04 12.14 -2.00
C ALA A 159 29.24 13.34 -2.95
N LEU A 160 28.41 13.47 -3.99
CA LEU A 160 28.45 14.61 -4.91
C LEU A 160 28.15 15.95 -4.21
N LEU A 161 27.18 15.98 -3.29
CA LEU A 161 26.91 17.18 -2.49
C LEU A 161 28.09 17.56 -1.61
N ILE A 162 28.67 16.59 -0.88
CA ILE A 162 29.84 16.83 -0.02
C ILE A 162 31.03 17.34 -0.84
N VAL A 163 31.31 16.72 -1.99
CA VAL A 163 32.39 17.15 -2.89
C VAL A 163 32.11 18.55 -3.44
N GLY A 164 30.89 18.84 -3.89
CA GLY A 164 30.49 20.15 -4.40
C GLY A 164 30.64 21.25 -3.35
N PHE A 165 30.15 21.03 -2.13
CA PHE A 165 30.31 21.98 -1.02
C PHE A 165 31.77 22.11 -0.59
N GLY A 166 32.53 21.02 -0.57
CA GLY A 166 33.95 21.01 -0.23
C GLY A 166 34.79 21.84 -1.22
N LEU A 167 34.56 21.68 -2.52
CA LEU A 167 35.24 22.44 -3.56
C LEU A 167 34.89 23.94 -3.47
N THR A 168 33.62 24.27 -3.31
CA THR A 168 33.15 25.66 -3.18
C THR A 168 33.77 26.34 -1.96
N GLY A 169 33.75 25.68 -0.80
CA GLY A 169 34.39 26.17 0.42
C GLY A 169 35.91 26.29 0.29
N GLY A 170 36.56 25.36 -0.44
CA GLY A 170 37.99 25.38 -0.73
C GLY A 170 38.42 26.62 -1.51
N VAL A 171 37.67 26.98 -2.56
CA VAL A 171 37.92 28.18 -3.38
C VAL A 171 37.80 29.46 -2.55
N LEU A 172 36.74 29.59 -1.74
CA LEU A 172 36.53 30.75 -0.87
C LEU A 172 37.65 30.88 0.19
N ARG A 173 38.13 29.78 0.74
CA ARG A 173 39.22 29.78 1.73
C ARG A 173 40.56 30.17 1.12
N ARG A 174 40.82 29.79 -0.14
CA ARG A 174 42.05 30.18 -0.85
C ARG A 174 42.11 31.68 -1.08
N GLY A 175 41.03 32.30 -1.57
CA GLY A 175 40.98 33.74 -1.83
C GLY A 175 41.23 34.60 -0.58
N ARG A 176 40.69 34.21 0.58
CA ARG A 176 40.91 34.94 1.85
C ARG A 176 42.37 34.97 2.29
N ARG A 177 43.16 33.93 1.97
CA ARG A 177 44.58 33.89 2.34
C ARG A 177 45.42 34.83 1.50
N GLU A 178 45.06 35.01 0.23
CA GLU A 178 45.73 35.94 -0.67
C GLU A 178 45.44 37.39 -0.29
N SER A 179 44.22 37.71 0.16
CA SER A 179 43.87 39.05 0.64
C SER A 179 44.58 39.46 1.94
N LEU A 180 44.94 38.50 2.81
CA LEU A 180 45.65 38.78 4.06
C LEU A 180 47.18 38.92 3.89
N ALA A 181 47.74 38.45 2.77
CA ALA A 181 49.19 38.56 2.50
C ALA A 181 49.59 39.90 1.87
N LEU A 182 48.61 40.73 1.48
CA LEU A 182 48.79 42.03 0.83
C LEU A 182 48.47 43.21 1.77
N ALA A 183 48.16 42.95 3.04
CA ALA A 183 47.96 43.94 4.09
C ALA A 183 49.16 43.89 5.07
#